data_AF-A0A847EUB2-F1
#
_entry.id   AF-A0A847EUB2-F1
#
_cell.length_a   1.000
_cell.length_b   1.000
_cell.length_c   1.000
_cell.angle_alpha   90.00
_cell.angle_beta   90.00
_cell.angle_gamma   90.00
#
_symmetry.space_group_name_H-M   'P 1'
#
loop_
_entity.id
_entity.type
_entity.pdbx_description
1 polymer ?
#
loop_
_entity_poly.entity_id
_entity_poly.type
_entity_poly.pdbx_seq_one_letter_code
_entity_poly.pdbx_strand_id
1 'polypeptide(L)'
;KVHVYLTPTLNFDGHEGMLFTLAFDGQTPVQVNMNGGVSEGRVSQWQKNRINQQVIPMTLPETNDNKHSLVFTPLSPAIVIQKIVVDCGGLKYAYLGPPESPFMITKK
;
A
#
# COMPACT_ATOMS: atom_id res chain seq x y z
N LYS A 1 6.39 -2.35 -9.00
CA LYS A 1 5.45 -1.37 -8.37
C LYS A 1 4.73 -2.07 -7.22
N VAL A 2 4.41 -1.38 -6.14
CA VAL A 2 3.64 -1.95 -5.02
C VAL A 2 2.27 -1.29 -4.98
N HIS A 3 1.22 -2.10 -5.05
CA HIS A 3 -0.16 -1.66 -4.93
C HIS A 3 -0.64 -2.00 -3.52
N VAL A 4 -1.10 -0.99 -2.77
CA VAL A 4 -1.66 -1.17 -1.43
C VAL A 4 -3.14 -0.83 -1.47
N TYR A 5 -3.97 -1.79 -1.10
CA TYR A 5 -5.42 -1.67 -1.01
C TYR A 5 -5.77 -1.44 0.46
N LEU A 6 -6.39 -0.30 0.73
CA LEU A 6 -6.69 0.19 2.07
C LEU A 6 -8.19 0.40 2.19
N THR A 7 -8.69 0.28 3.42
CA THR A 7 -9.98 0.87 3.75
C THR A 7 -9.87 2.40 3.58
N PRO A 8 -10.87 3.06 2.98
CA PRO A 8 -10.87 4.50 2.77
C PRO A 8 -11.14 5.28 4.08
N THR A 9 -10.36 5.03 5.14
CA THR A 9 -10.48 5.75 6.41
C THR A 9 -10.29 7.26 6.16
N LEU A 10 -11.22 8.06 6.68
CA LEU A 10 -11.17 9.52 6.54
C LEU A 10 -10.05 10.10 7.40
N ASN A 11 -9.56 11.28 7.03
CA ASN A 11 -8.71 12.09 7.89
C ASN A 11 -9.55 12.64 9.06
N PHE A 12 -9.67 11.89 10.14
CA PHE A 12 -10.51 12.25 11.29
C PHE A 12 -9.76 13.02 12.38
N ASP A 13 -8.44 12.91 12.41
CA ASP A 13 -7.59 13.55 13.43
C ASP A 13 -7.22 15.00 13.06
N GLY A 14 -7.52 15.43 11.83
CA GLY A 14 -7.33 16.80 11.38
C GLY A 14 -5.87 17.16 11.10
N HIS A 15 -4.98 16.17 11.07
CA HIS A 15 -3.57 16.36 10.72
C HIS A 15 -3.37 16.40 9.21
N GLU A 16 -2.12 16.35 8.74
CA GLU A 16 -1.74 16.43 7.33
C GLU A 16 -2.29 15.25 6.47
N GLY A 17 -2.91 14.26 7.10
CA GLY A 17 -3.53 13.12 6.45
C GLY A 17 -3.20 11.81 7.16
N MET A 18 -3.61 10.71 6.52
CA MET A 18 -3.37 9.37 7.03
C MET A 18 -2.12 8.80 6.36
N LEU A 19 -1.04 8.72 7.13
CA LEU A 19 0.33 8.49 6.65
C LEU A 19 0.80 7.06 6.96
N PHE A 20 1.50 6.45 6.02
CA PHE A 20 2.26 5.22 6.24
C PHE A 20 3.56 5.23 5.42
N THR A 21 4.47 4.29 5.71
CA THR A 21 5.67 4.08 4.90
C THR A 21 5.80 2.65 4.40
N LEU A 22 6.53 2.49 3.30
CA LEU A 22 6.90 1.21 2.71
C LEU A 22 8.40 1.16 2.46
N ALA A 23 9.05 0.03 2.76
CA ALA A 23 10.46 -0.19 2.45
C ALA A 23 10.74 -1.64 2.08
N PHE A 24 11.57 -1.88 1.06
CA PHE A 24 12.19 -3.17 0.82
C PHE A 24 13.52 -3.25 1.56
N ASP A 25 13.79 -4.36 2.25
CA ASP A 25 15.12 -4.75 2.75
C ASP A 25 15.89 -3.67 3.52
N GLY A 26 15.17 -2.86 4.30
CA GLY A 26 15.77 -1.77 5.10
C GLY A 26 16.23 -0.55 4.29
N GLN A 27 15.88 -0.46 3.00
CA GLN A 27 16.07 0.75 2.21
C GLN A 27 15.28 1.94 2.81
N THR A 28 15.63 3.15 2.36
CA THR A 28 14.92 4.38 2.75
C THR A 28 13.42 4.23 2.52
N PRO A 29 12.57 4.36 3.56
CA PRO A 29 11.14 4.20 3.42
C PRO A 29 10.52 5.27 2.52
N VAL A 30 9.59 4.85 1.66
CA VAL A 30 8.74 5.74 0.88
C VAL A 30 7.51 6.09 1.72
N GLN A 31 7.32 7.37 2.03
CA GLN A 31 6.14 7.85 2.74
C GLN A 31 4.97 8.08 1.78
N VAL A 32 3.79 7.65 2.18
CA VAL A 32 2.55 7.79 1.43
C VAL A 32 1.49 8.43 2.30
N ASN A 33 0.85 9.48 1.78
CA ASN A 33 -0.37 10.04 2.35
C ASN A 33 -1.57 9.47 1.61
N MET A 34 -2.31 8.56 2.24
CA MET A 34 -3.37 7.84 1.55
C MET A 34 -4.54 8.75 1.17
N ASN A 35 -4.73 9.88 1.86
CA ASN A 35 -5.82 10.85 1.61
C ASN A 35 -5.33 12.24 1.18
N GLY A 36 -4.02 12.43 0.93
CA GLY A 36 -3.43 13.73 0.58
C GLY A 36 -3.92 14.35 -0.74
N GLY A 37 -4.60 13.58 -1.59
CA GLY A 37 -5.24 14.07 -2.82
C GLY A 37 -6.70 14.49 -2.67
N VAL A 38 -7.28 14.39 -1.47
CA VAL A 38 -8.69 14.71 -1.21
C VAL A 38 -8.81 16.18 -0.80
N SER A 39 -9.05 17.07 -1.76
CA SER A 39 -9.51 18.44 -1.45
C SER A 39 -10.98 18.43 -1.03
N GLU A 40 -11.42 19.45 -0.28
CA GLU A 40 -12.75 19.57 0.36
C GLU A 40 -13.95 19.32 -0.59
N GLY A 41 -13.79 19.45 -1.91
CA GLY A 41 -14.81 19.14 -2.91
C GLY A 41 -14.92 17.67 -3.37
N ARG A 42 -14.03 16.77 -2.93
CA ARG A 42 -13.97 15.36 -3.39
C ARG A 42 -14.31 14.32 -2.32
N VAL A 43 -14.73 14.74 -1.13
CA VAL A 43 -15.15 13.85 -0.03
C VAL A 43 -16.24 12.88 -0.49
N SER A 44 -17.18 13.32 -1.33
CA SER A 44 -18.24 12.47 -1.89
C SER A 44 -17.73 11.39 -2.84
N GLN A 45 -16.61 11.60 -3.54
CA GLN A 45 -15.97 10.58 -4.37
C GLN A 45 -15.19 9.58 -3.51
N TRP A 46 -14.54 10.08 -2.45
CA TRP A 46 -13.87 9.23 -1.46
C TRP A 46 -14.83 8.27 -0.76
N GLN A 47 -16.00 8.76 -0.33
CA GLN A 47 -17.05 7.93 0.27
C GLN A 47 -17.65 6.88 -0.68
N LYS A 48 -17.65 7.15 -2.00
CA LYS A 48 -18.13 6.20 -3.01
C LYS A 48 -17.14 5.05 -3.25
N ASN A 49 -15.86 5.30 -3.06
CA ASN A 49 -14.81 4.30 -3.27
C ASN A 49 -14.65 3.44 -2.02
N ARG A 50 -15.17 2.21 -2.05
CA ARG A 50 -15.03 1.24 -0.94
C ARG A 50 -13.60 0.73 -0.74
N ILE A 51 -12.74 0.95 -1.73
CA ILE A 51 -11.34 0.53 -1.76
C ILE A 51 -10.51 1.76 -2.11
N ASN A 52 -9.55 2.09 -1.26
CA ASN A 52 -8.53 3.07 -1.55
C ASN A 52 -7.27 2.34 -2.05
N GLN A 53 -6.97 2.46 -3.34
CA GLN A 53 -5.77 1.85 -3.92
C GLN A 53 -4.66 2.89 -4.11
N GLN A 54 -3.53 2.64 -3.46
CA GLN A 54 -2.29 3.39 -3.63
C GLN A 54 -1.34 2.60 -4.52
N VAL A 55 -0.68 3.25 -5.49
CA VAL A 55 0.30 2.63 -6.38
C VAL A 55 1.64 3.32 -6.20
N ILE A 56 2.59 2.60 -5.59
CA ILE A 56 3.90 3.14 -5.22
C ILE A 56 4.96 2.55 -6.15
N PRO A 57 5.67 3.37 -6.94
CA PRO A 57 6.85 2.91 -7.66
C PRO A 57 7.98 2.64 -6.66
N MET A 58 8.53 1.44 -6.70
CA MET A 58 9.60 0.99 -5.79
C MET A 58 10.55 0.09 -6.59
N THR A 59 11.84 0.20 -6.31
CA THR A 59 12.90 -0.62 -6.88
C THR A 59 13.22 -1.75 -5.90
N LEU A 60 13.38 -2.98 -6.41
CA LEU A 60 13.87 -4.09 -5.61
C LEU A 60 15.40 -4.01 -5.58
N PRO A 61 16.05 -4.03 -4.39
CA PRO A 61 17.49 -4.17 -4.29
C PRO A 61 17.94 -5.56 -4.78
N GLU A 62 19.24 -5.75 -4.97
CA GLU A 62 19.79 -7.09 -5.19
C GLU A 62 19.96 -7.81 -3.84
N THR A 63 19.60 -9.09 -3.78
CA THR A 63 19.85 -9.96 -2.62
C THR A 63 20.45 -11.30 -3.06
N ASN A 64 21.27 -11.90 -2.21
CA ASN A 64 22.01 -13.12 -2.55
C ASN A 64 21.10 -14.33 -2.81
N ASP A 65 19.91 -14.37 -2.19
CA ASP A 65 18.98 -15.49 -2.28
C ASP A 65 17.67 -15.15 -3.01
N ASN A 66 17.61 -13.99 -3.67
CA ASN A 66 16.43 -13.45 -4.36
C ASN A 66 15.17 -13.36 -3.47
N LYS A 67 15.34 -13.23 -2.16
CA LYS A 67 14.24 -12.95 -1.23
C LYS A 67 14.28 -11.49 -0.81
N HIS A 68 13.09 -10.93 -0.61
CA HIS A 68 12.89 -9.55 -0.20
C HIS A 68 11.87 -9.48 0.94
N SER A 69 12.10 -8.57 1.87
CA SER A 69 11.16 -8.23 2.93
C SER A 69 10.56 -6.86 2.65
N LEU A 70 9.25 -6.80 2.46
CA LEU A 70 8.50 -5.55 2.41
C LEU A 70 8.02 -5.19 3.82
N VAL A 71 8.44 -4.05 4.33
CA VAL A 71 7.98 -3.50 5.62
C VAL A 71 6.95 -2.42 5.35
N PHE A 72 5.77 -2.58 5.95
CA PHE A 72 4.73 -1.56 6.01
C PHE A 72 4.70 -0.98 7.42
N THR A 73 4.82 0.34 7.56
CA THR A 73 4.78 1.02 8.86
C THR A 73 3.67 2.05 8.87
N PRO A 74 2.57 1.85 9.63
CA PRO A 74 1.58 2.89 9.82
C PRO A 74 2.19 4.04 10.66
N LEU A 75 2.01 5.28 10.20
CA LEU A 75 2.38 6.48 10.96
C LEU A 75 1.15 7.16 11.59
N SER A 76 -0.03 6.95 11.00
CA SER A 76 -1.32 7.38 11.55
C SER A 76 -2.11 6.22 12.16
N PRO A 77 -2.95 6.47 13.17
CA PRO A 77 -3.84 5.46 13.74
C PRO A 77 -4.91 5.01 12.73
N ALA A 78 -5.53 3.86 12.97
CA ALA A 78 -6.70 3.36 12.21
C ALA A 78 -6.48 3.18 10.68
N ILE A 79 -5.23 2.99 10.25
CA ILE A 79 -4.92 2.49 8.91
C ILE A 79 -5.23 1.01 8.85
N VAL A 80 -6.08 0.60 7.89
CA VAL A 80 -6.48 -0.79 7.69
C VAL A 80 -6.06 -1.24 6.30
N ILE A 81 -5.12 -2.18 6.26
CA ILE A 81 -4.66 -2.83 5.03
C ILE A 81 -5.62 -3.97 4.69
N GLN A 82 -6.10 -4.00 3.45
CA GLN A 82 -6.90 -5.11 2.92
C GLN A 82 -6.08 -6.05 2.06
N LYS A 83 -5.14 -5.49 1.27
CA LYS A 83 -4.32 -6.27 0.33
C LYS A 83 -3.06 -5.53 -0.06
N ILE A 84 -2.00 -6.28 -0.34
CA ILE A 84 -0.78 -5.78 -0.98
C ILE A 84 -0.53 -6.63 -2.23
N VAL A 85 -0.23 -5.98 -3.35
CA VAL A 85 0.13 -6.64 -4.61
C VAL A 85 1.46 -6.06 -5.09
N VAL A 86 2.46 -6.92 -5.24
CA VAL A 86 3.75 -6.55 -5.83
C VAL A 86 3.69 -6.87 -7.33
N ASP A 87 3.68 -5.83 -8.15
CA ASP A 87 3.71 -5.95 -9.62
C ASP A 87 5.15 -5.93 -10.13
N CYS A 88 5.57 -7.07 -10.66
CA CYS A 88 6.86 -7.29 -11.31
C CYS A 88 6.80 -7.17 -12.85
N GLY A 89 5.74 -6.55 -13.41
CA GLY A 89 5.63 -6.22 -14.84
C GLY A 89 4.46 -6.90 -15.59
N GLY A 90 3.65 -7.72 -14.92
CA GLY A 90 2.60 -8.53 -15.55
C GLY A 90 1.18 -8.31 -14.99
N LEU A 91 1.00 -7.34 -14.08
CA LEU A 91 -0.29 -7.12 -13.45
C LEU A 91 -1.35 -6.65 -14.45
N LYS A 92 -2.45 -7.42 -14.56
CA LYS A 92 -3.64 -7.03 -15.30
C LYS A 92 -4.63 -6.32 -14.38
N TYR A 93 -5.41 -5.40 -14.95
CA TYR A 93 -6.46 -4.72 -14.20
C TYR A 93 -7.51 -5.71 -13.68
N ALA A 94 -7.79 -5.64 -12.39
CA ALA A 94 -8.88 -6.34 -11.72
C ALA A 94 -9.33 -5.49 -10.53
N TYR A 95 -10.64 -5.28 -10.37
CA TYR A 95 -11.19 -4.39 -9.33
C TYR A 95 -10.75 -4.77 -7.91
N LEU A 96 -10.69 -6.07 -7.60
CA LEU A 96 -10.26 -6.62 -6.31
C LEU A 96 -8.79 -7.04 -6.28
N GLY A 97 -8.04 -6.72 -7.34
CA GLY A 97 -6.73 -7.30 -7.61
C GLY A 97 -6.78 -8.81 -7.96
N PRO A 98 -5.63 -9.44 -8.22
CA PRO A 98 -5.53 -10.87 -8.51
C PRO A 98 -5.84 -11.73 -7.27
N PRO A 99 -6.10 -13.03 -7.42
CA PRO A 99 -6.09 -13.98 -6.30
C PRO A 99 -4.78 -13.90 -5.50
N GLU A 100 -4.83 -14.35 -4.24
CA GLU A 100 -3.63 -14.44 -3.41
C GLU A 100 -2.59 -15.38 -4.04
N SER A 101 -1.32 -14.98 -4.00
CA SER A 101 -0.20 -15.80 -4.47
C SER A 101 0.00 -17.02 -3.55
N PRO A 102 0.57 -18.13 -4.05
CA PRO A 102 0.90 -19.29 -3.21
C PRO A 102 1.80 -18.90 -2.03
N PHE A 103 1.41 -19.29 -0.82
CA PHE A 103 2.21 -19.09 0.38
C PHE A 103 3.14 -20.29 0.60
N MET A 104 4.45 -20.04 0.56
CA MET A 104 5.48 -21.06 0.79
C MET A 104 6.08 -20.88 2.19
N ILE A 105 5.71 -21.75 3.14
CA ILE A 105 6.36 -21.78 4.46
C ILE A 105 7.73 -22.42 4.30
N THR A 106 8.78 -21.61 4.34
CA THR A 106 10.14 -22.12 4.52
C THR A 106 10.33 -22.44 6.00
N LYS A 107 10.42 -23.75 6.33
CA LYS A 107 10.82 -24.16 7.68
C LYS A 107 12.22 -23.60 7.95
N LYS A 108 12.36 -22.90 9.08
CA LYS A 108 13.67 -22.51 9.63
C LYS A 108 14.46 -23.74 10.05
#